data_AF-A0A9D8IFM5-F1
#
_entry.id   AF-A0A9D8IFM5-F1
#
_cell.length_a   1.000
_cell.length_b   1.000
_cell.length_c   1.000
_cell.angle_alpha   90.00
_cell.angle_beta   90.00
_cell.angle_gamma   90.00
#
_symmetry.space_group_name_H-M   'P 1'
#
loop_
_entity.id
_entity.type
_entity.pdbx_description
1 polymer ?
#
loop_
_entity_poly.entity_id
_entity_poly.type
_entity_poly.pdbx_seq_one_letter_code
_entity_poly.pdbx_strand_id
1 'polypeptide(L)' 'MPVPMELEPGSYQWCGCGKSKKVPFCDGTYEGSEHASHQFAITVKKRVVLCNCQHTNKPPYCDGSHDFYR' A
#
# COMPACT_ATOMS: atom_id res chain seq x y z
N MET A 1 -6.14 8.74 1.87
CA MET A 1 -5.28 9.63 1.05
C MET A 1 -3.97 8.93 0.71
N PRO A 2 -3.36 9.15 -0.47
CA PRO A 2 -2.13 8.48 -0.90
C PRO A 2 -0.89 8.90 -0.09
N VAL A 3 0.11 8.02 -0.04
CA VAL A 3 1.35 8.25 0.71
C VAL A 3 2.54 8.29 -0.25
N PRO A 4 3.09 9.47 -0.58
CA PRO A 4 4.33 9.60 -1.33
C PRO A 4 5.53 9.25 -0.44
N MET A 5 6.45 8.43 -0.94
CA MET A 5 7.66 8.05 -0.20
C MET A 5 8.80 7.63 -1.12
N GLU A 6 10.02 7.68 -0.61
CA GLU A 6 11.20 7.14 -1.27
C GLU A 6 11.52 5.76 -0.67
N LEU A 7 11.69 4.75 -1.54
CA LEU A 7 12.01 3.39 -1.13
C LEU A 7 13.39 3.01 -1.66
N GLU A 8 14.16 2.35 -0.80
CA GLU A 8 15.43 1.71 -1.17
C GLU A 8 15.16 0.37 -1.87
N PRO A 9 16.16 -0.22 -2.54
CA PRO A 9 16.05 -1.57 -3.06
C PRO A 9 15.72 -2.57 -1.94
N GLY A 10 14.68 -3.36 -2.12
CA GLY A 10 14.20 -4.26 -1.08
C GLY A 10 12.82 -4.84 -1.36
N SER A 11 12.44 -5.81 -0.53
CA SER A 11 11.11 -6.41 -0.53
C SER A 11 10.24 -5.73 0.53
N TYR A 12 9.05 -5.30 0.13
CA TYR A 12 8.09 -4.60 0.97
C TYR A 12 6.75 -5.34 0.95
N GLN A 13 5.99 -5.19 2.02
CA GLN A 13 4.63 -5.72 2.14
C GLN A 13 3.66 -4.54 2.28
N TRP A 14 2.83 -4.32 1.27
CA TRP A 14 1.80 -3.28 1.30
C TRP A 14 0.55 -3.75 2.03
N CYS A 15 -0.05 -2.88 2.83
CA CYS A 15 -1.30 -3.13 3.53
C CYS A 15 -2.50 -2.83 2.63
N GLY A 16 -3.15 -3.89 2.13
CA GLY A 16 -4.44 -3.77 1.43
C GLY A 16 -5.65 -3.79 2.36
N CYS A 17 -5.53 -4.26 3.59
CA CYS A 17 -6.65 -4.41 4.52
C CYS A 17 -7.09 -3.12 5.22
N GLY A 18 -6.24 -2.08 5.25
CA GLY A 18 -6.50 -0.83 5.99
C GLY A 18 -6.45 -0.94 7.51
N LYS A 19 -6.23 -2.14 8.07
CA LYS A 19 -6.18 -2.38 9.53
C LYS A 19 -4.79 -2.21 10.15
N SER A 20 -3.76 -2.04 9.32
CA SER A 20 -2.40 -1.94 9.83
C SER A 20 -2.18 -0.66 10.61
N LYS A 21 -1.43 -0.75 11.72
CA LYS A 21 -0.95 0.43 12.45
C LYS A 21 0.28 1.06 11.80
N LYS A 22 0.86 0.41 10.78
CA LYS A 22 2.05 0.84 10.05
C LYS A 22 1.76 1.12 8.58
N VAL A 23 0.56 1.60 8.26
CA VAL A 23 0.21 2.02 6.90
C VAL A 23 1.27 2.98 6.33
N PRO A 24 1.67 2.83 5.06
CA PRO A 24 1.08 1.98 4.02
C PRO A 24 1.56 0.51 4.02
N PHE A 25 2.38 0.08 4.98
CA PHE A 25 2.90 -1.28 5.05
C PHE A 25 2.05 -2.19 5.92
N CYS A 26 2.14 -3.49 5.64
CA CYS A 26 1.52 -4.53 6.45
C CYS A 26 2.33 -4.76 7.73
N ASP A 27 1.64 -4.85 8.87
CA ASP A 27 2.21 -5.21 10.18
C ASP A 27 1.76 -6.61 10.64
N GLY A 28 1.16 -7.40 9.73
CA GLY A 28 0.59 -8.70 10.05
C GLY A 28 -0.81 -8.63 10.67
N THR A 29 -1.44 -7.45 10.74
CA THR A 29 -2.84 -7.33 11.14
C THR A 29 -3.76 -7.68 9.96
N TYR A 30 -4.10 -8.96 9.82
CA TYR A 30 -5.00 -9.46 8.76
C TYR A 30 -6.31 -10.07 9.29
N GLU A 31 -6.49 -10.15 10.60
CA GLU A 31 -7.66 -10.83 11.18
C GLU A 31 -8.98 -10.13 10.76
N GLY A 32 -9.84 -10.89 10.08
CA GLY A 32 -11.14 -10.45 9.60
C GLY A 32 -11.11 -9.38 8.51
N SER A 33 -10.04 -9.27 7.70
CA SER A 33 -10.03 -8.38 6.52
C SER A 33 -10.34 -9.14 5.24
N GLU A 34 -11.19 -8.56 4.39
CA GLU A 34 -11.51 -9.09 3.05
C GLU A 34 -10.37 -8.85 2.04
N HIS A 35 -9.53 -7.83 2.28
CA HIS A 35 -8.42 -7.47 1.41
C HIS A 35 -7.08 -7.97 1.96
N ALA A 36 -6.27 -8.57 1.08
CA ALA A 36 -4.97 -9.15 1.43
C ALA A 36 -3.83 -8.11 1.38
N SER A 37 -2.73 -8.41 2.06
CA SER A 37 -1.46 -7.71 1.86
C SER A 37 -0.80 -8.15 0.56
N HIS A 38 -0.12 -7.22 -0.13
CA HIS A 38 0.60 -7.53 -1.37
C HIS A 38 2.10 -7.31 -1.20
N GLN A 39 2.87 -8.34 -1.54
CA GLN A 39 4.32 -8.24 -1.62
C GLN A 39 4.72 -7.52 -2.91
N PHE A 40 5.69 -6.60 -2.82
CA PHE A 40 6.31 -6.00 -3.98
C PHE A 40 7.79 -5.75 -3.72
N ALA A 41 8.57 -5.69 -4.80
CA ALA A 41 10.00 -5.43 -4.74
C ALA A 41 10.33 -4.10 -5.42
N ILE A 42 11.30 -3.40 -4.83
CA ILE A 42 11.96 -2.23 -5.40
C ILE A 42 13.37 -2.68 -5.78
N THR A 43 13.75 -2.54 -7.04
CA THR A 43 15.07 -2.98 -7.53
C THR A 43 16.10 -1.85 -7.52
N VAL A 44 15.64 -0.62 -7.64
CA VAL A 44 16.44 0.60 -7.62
C VAL A 44 15.72 1.62 -6.75
N LYS A 45 16.50 2.37 -5.96
CA LYS A 45 16.00 3.46 -5.14
C LYS A 45 15.11 4.38 -5.98
N LYS A 46 13.85 4.55 -5.58
CA LYS A 46 12.90 5.39 -6.32
C LYS A 46 11.83 5.98 -5.42
N ARG A 47 11.32 7.15 -5.83
CA ARG A 47 10.11 7.73 -5.27
C ARG A 47 8.88 7.00 -5.83
N VAL A 48 7.98 6.61 -4.95
CA VAL A 48 6.70 5.96 -5.27
C VAL A 48 5.57 6.66 -4.52
N VAL A 49 4.33 6.43 -4.97
CA VAL A 49 3.13 6.85 -4.26
C VAL A 49 2.31 5.60 -3.97
N LEU A 50 2.24 5.22 -2.70
CA LEU A 50 1.50 4.04 -2.27
C LEU A 50 0.04 4.39 -1.97
N CYS A 51 -0.84 3.45 -2.28
CA CYS A 51 -2.24 3.56 -1.91
C CYS A 51 -2.41 3.41 -0.39
N ASN A 52 -3.28 4.23 0.20
CA ASN A 52 -3.71 4.09 1.59
C ASN A 52 -5.22 4.35 1.74
N CYS A 53 -5.98 4.15 0.66
CA CYS A 53 -7.45 4.17 0.67
C CYS A 53 -8.06 2.78 0.45
N GLN A 54 -7.23 1.75 0.21
CA GLN A 54 -7.64 0.37 -0.07
C GLN A 54 -8.48 0.16 -1.34
N HIS A 55 -8.80 1.22 -2.10
CA HIS A 55 -9.60 1.14 -3.33
C HIS A 55 -8.78 1.17 -4.64
N THR A 56 -7.46 0.99 -4.59
CA THR A 56 -6.64 1.01 -5.81
C THR A 56 -6.86 -0.23 -6.67
N ASN A 57 -6.96 -0.04 -7.98
CA ASN A 57 -6.94 -1.10 -8.98
C ASN A 57 -5.51 -1.43 -9.45
N LYS A 58 -4.50 -0.71 -8.92
CA LYS A 58 -3.08 -0.95 -9.21
C LYS A 58 -2.25 -1.15 -7.93
N PRO A 59 -2.55 -2.16 -7.09
CA PRO A 59 -1.76 -2.43 -5.89
C PRO A 59 -0.26 -2.59 -6.22
N PRO A 60 0.66 -2.06 -5.40
CA PRO A 60 0.45 -1.28 -4.16
C PRO A 60 0.31 0.24 -4.40
N TYR A 61 0.29 0.69 -5.64
CA TYR A 61 0.41 2.10 -6.01
C TYR A 61 -0.92 2.84 -5.98
N CYS A 62 -0.87 4.16 -5.78
CA CYS A 62 -2.05 5.01 -5.95
C CYS A 62 -2.40 5.15 -7.43
N ASP A 63 -3.69 5.01 -7.75
CA ASP A 63 -4.25 5.21 -9.09
C ASP A 63 -5.32 6.32 -9.15
N GLY A 64 -5.52 7.06 -8.05
CA GLY A 64 -6.55 8.10 -7.94
C GLY A 64 -7.91 7.62 -7.47
N SER A 65 -8.14 6.31 -7.28
CA SER A 65 -9.47 5.79 -6.91
C SER A 65 -10.05 6.39 -5.62
N HIS A 66 -9.21 6.89 -4.72
CA HIS A 66 -9.63 7.57 -3.49
C HIS A 66 -10.51 8.82 -3.71
N ASP A 67 -10.50 9.41 -4.89
CA ASP A 67 -11.36 10.56 -5.20
C ASP A 67 -12.84 10.17 -5.30
N PHE A 68 -13.15 8.90 -5.59
CA PHE A 68 -14.53 8.39 -5.69
C PHE A 68 -15.09 7.88 -4.36
N TYR A 69 -14.24 7.63 -3.36
CA TYR A 69 -14.61 7.04 -2.05
C TYR A 69 -14.31 8.00 -0.89
N ARG A 70 -14.35 9.31 -1.14
CA ARG A 70 -13.98 10.37 -0.20
C ARG A 70 -15.03 10.64 0.86
#